data_AF-A0AAD3HSG7-F1
#
_entry.id   AF-A0AAD3HSG7-F1
#
_cell.length_a   1.000
_cell.length_b   1.000
_cell.length_c   1.000
_cell.angle_alpha   90.00
_cell.angle_beta   90.00
_cell.angle_gamma   90.00
#
_symmetry.space_group_name_H-M   'P 1'
#
loop_
_entity.id
_entity.type
_entity.pdbx_description
1 polymer ?
#
loop_
_entity_poly.entity_id
_entity_poly.type
_entity_poly.pdbx_seq_one_letter_code
_entity_poly.pdbx_strand_id
1 'polypeptide(L)'
;MVSFATREGSQVPFSQASAGCGASSGLKPDNFRFWSARAAPLGSGAPLASLSQSILSGLGRPGKEGGRAEPATGYEFPLEYCYLRTKQCPSLAGLGVRSKRIVIKDINVYALGIYVDATAARSSLAAFKKRPAEDLERDQAFYDAVVSSPNVEKTLRLVISSRLVDNKKFVEALEEQLVPRLKKAGEPGAIDAFRNQFDRISFSEGMEVVFSSTDNKNLAVKVAGEQKGVICSPALCSSLFDIYLGSDPVSKDAKATFGRSLAAALKEDK
;
A
#
# COMPACT_ATOMS: atom_id res chain seq x y z
N MET A 1 -2.93 -42.74 -60.86
CA MET A 1 -1.92 -42.09 -60.01
C MET A 1 -1.97 -40.60 -60.28
N VAL A 2 -2.60 -39.82 -59.39
CA VAL A 2 -2.51 -38.36 -59.39
C VAL A 2 -2.41 -37.96 -57.91
N SER A 3 -1.27 -37.39 -57.55
CA SER A 3 -0.89 -36.99 -56.20
C SER A 3 -1.55 -35.65 -55.85
N PHE A 4 -2.14 -35.52 -54.66
CA PHE A 4 -2.56 -34.24 -54.12
C PHE A 4 -1.86 -33.97 -52.79
N ALA A 5 -1.19 -32.82 -52.78
CA ALA A 5 -0.32 -32.33 -51.73
C ALA A 5 -1.07 -31.96 -50.44
N THR A 6 -0.34 -32.11 -49.34
CA THR A 6 -0.61 -31.62 -47.98
C THR A 6 -0.97 -30.14 -47.95
N ARG A 7 -1.99 -29.78 -47.16
CA ARG A 7 -2.35 -28.38 -46.84
C ARG A 7 -2.11 -28.11 -45.36
N GLU A 8 -1.22 -27.16 -45.12
CA GLU A 8 -0.82 -26.61 -43.82
C GLU A 8 -2.01 -26.09 -42.98
N GLY A 9 -1.88 -26.28 -41.66
CA GLY A 9 -2.78 -25.76 -40.65
C GLY A 9 -2.75 -24.24 -40.59
N SER A 10 -3.94 -23.63 -40.62
CA SER A 10 -4.13 -22.22 -40.30
C SER A 10 -3.94 -21.99 -38.80
N GLN A 11 -2.87 -21.27 -38.46
CA GLN A 11 -2.70 -20.64 -37.15
C GLN A 11 -3.68 -19.47 -37.03
N VAL A 12 -4.43 -19.46 -35.93
CA VAL A 12 -5.24 -18.32 -35.48
C VAL A 12 -4.30 -17.31 -34.83
N PRO A 13 -4.32 -16.01 -35.19
CA PRO A 13 -3.36 -15.05 -34.66
C PRO A 13 -3.72 -14.68 -33.22
N PHE A 14 -2.76 -14.93 -32.32
CA PHE A 14 -2.73 -14.34 -30.99
C PHE A 14 -2.62 -12.82 -31.13
N SER A 15 -3.66 -12.11 -30.74
CA SER A 15 -3.65 -10.65 -30.64
C SER A 15 -2.67 -10.23 -29.54
N GLN A 16 -1.62 -9.51 -29.95
CA GLN A 16 -0.72 -8.79 -29.05
C GLN A 16 -1.49 -7.65 -28.36
N ALA A 17 -1.46 -7.64 -27.02
CA ALA A 17 -1.71 -6.45 -26.22
C ALA A 17 -0.83 -6.42 -24.97
N SER A 18 -0.35 -5.22 -24.66
CA SER A 18 0.51 -4.79 -23.54
C SER A 18 2.03 -4.95 -23.69
N ALA A 19 2.60 -4.16 -24.60
CA ALA A 19 3.90 -3.54 -24.35
C ALA A 19 3.75 -2.55 -23.19
N GLY A 20 4.43 -2.77 -22.06
CA GLY A 20 4.29 -1.84 -20.93
C GLY A 20 4.98 -2.14 -19.60
N CYS A 21 5.73 -3.23 -19.44
CA CYS A 21 6.67 -3.39 -18.31
C CYS A 21 8.00 -3.84 -18.88
N GLY A 22 8.82 -2.89 -19.35
CA GLY A 22 10.23 -3.17 -19.64
C GLY A 22 10.86 -3.72 -18.37
N ALA A 23 11.59 -4.83 -18.48
CA ALA A 23 12.26 -5.48 -17.37
C ALA A 23 13.17 -4.47 -16.66
N SER A 24 12.68 -3.89 -15.56
CA SER A 24 13.55 -3.19 -14.62
C SER A 24 14.41 -4.26 -13.98
N SER A 25 15.68 -4.28 -14.37
CA SER A 25 16.72 -5.02 -13.66
C SER A 25 16.72 -4.59 -12.19
N GLY A 26 16.13 -5.42 -11.33
CA GLY A 26 16.45 -5.37 -9.90
C GLY A 26 15.33 -5.64 -8.91
N LEU A 27 14.42 -6.59 -9.16
CA LEU A 27 13.72 -7.31 -8.09
C LEU A 27 13.46 -8.75 -8.56
N LYS A 28 14.49 -9.61 -8.50
CA LYS A 28 14.34 -11.04 -8.73
C LYS A 28 13.89 -11.74 -7.43
N PRO A 29 12.99 -12.74 -7.51
CA PRO A 29 12.59 -13.57 -6.35
C PRO A 29 13.79 -14.19 -5.60
N ASP A 30 14.89 -14.42 -6.31
CA ASP A 30 16.06 -15.14 -5.78
C ASP A 30 16.98 -14.29 -4.89
N ASN A 31 16.74 -12.98 -4.77
CA ASN A 31 17.51 -12.12 -3.84
C ASN A 31 17.06 -12.25 -2.38
N PHE A 32 16.00 -13.01 -2.10
CA PHE A 32 15.53 -13.29 -0.75
C PHE A 32 16.13 -14.62 -0.28
N ARG A 33 17.36 -14.56 0.27
CA ARG A 33 17.93 -15.70 0.97
C ARG A 33 17.08 -16.02 2.20
N PHE A 34 16.41 -17.16 2.14
CA PHE A 34 15.74 -17.81 3.26
C PHE A 34 16.76 -18.10 4.37
N TRP A 35 16.60 -17.45 5.53
CA TRP A 35 17.18 -17.93 6.78
C TRP A 35 16.05 -18.11 7.78
N SER A 36 15.94 -19.35 8.28
CA SER A 36 15.16 -19.73 9.46
C SER A 36 15.38 -18.79 10.66
N ALA A 37 14.28 -18.37 11.27
CA ALA A 37 14.28 -17.49 12.43
C ALA A 37 15.16 -18.05 13.58
N ARG A 38 16.28 -17.38 13.84
CA ARG A 38 16.72 -17.13 15.22
C ARG A 38 16.57 -15.65 15.46
N ALA A 39 15.82 -15.31 16.50
CA ALA A 39 15.72 -13.96 17.01
C ALA A 39 17.13 -13.40 17.22
N ALA A 40 17.51 -12.41 16.42
CA ALA A 40 18.68 -11.61 16.69
C ALA A 40 18.31 -10.63 17.81
N PRO A 41 19.17 -10.43 18.82
CA PRO A 41 18.92 -9.45 19.85
C PRO A 41 18.86 -8.06 19.22
N LEU A 42 17.93 -7.24 19.68
CA LEU A 42 17.82 -5.82 19.33
C LEU A 42 19.14 -5.11 19.69
N GLY A 43 20.05 -5.04 18.72
CA GLY A 43 21.25 -4.25 18.78
C GLY A 43 20.90 -2.78 18.65
N SER A 44 21.16 -2.04 19.72
CA SER A 44 21.18 -0.58 19.77
C SER A 44 21.99 0.02 18.61
N GLY A 45 21.41 0.95 17.88
CA GLY A 45 22.16 1.91 17.04
C GLY A 45 21.88 1.85 15.54
N ALA A 46 20.71 2.31 15.13
CA ALA A 46 20.57 3.07 13.88
C ALA A 46 19.98 4.43 14.27
N PRO A 47 20.35 5.55 13.62
CA PRO A 47 19.75 6.83 13.91
C PRO A 47 18.31 6.75 13.41
N LEU A 48 17.37 6.53 14.33
CA LEU A 48 15.97 6.81 14.08
C LEU A 48 15.94 8.22 13.50
N ALA A 49 15.46 8.37 12.27
CA ALA A 49 15.08 9.69 11.81
C ALA A 49 13.94 10.10 12.75
N SER A 50 14.28 10.82 13.82
CA SER A 50 13.36 11.15 14.90
C SER A 50 12.25 11.98 14.27
N LEU A 51 11.13 11.35 13.93
CA LEU A 51 9.93 12.06 13.51
C LEU A 51 9.65 13.11 14.58
N SER A 52 9.47 14.36 14.16
CA SER A 52 9.23 15.43 15.12
C SER A 52 7.94 15.18 15.89
N GLN A 53 7.85 15.76 17.08
CA GLN A 53 6.64 15.67 17.89
C GLN A 53 5.41 16.19 17.13
N SER A 54 5.54 17.17 16.23
CA SER A 54 4.42 17.67 15.45
C SER A 54 3.86 16.62 14.47
N ILE A 55 4.72 15.82 13.82
CA ILE A 55 4.30 14.69 12.98
C ILE A 55 3.59 13.63 13.83
N LEU A 56 4.15 13.30 15.00
CA LEU A 56 3.63 12.24 15.88
C LEU A 56 2.34 12.64 16.61
N SER A 57 2.15 13.92 16.92
CA SER A 57 0.95 14.44 17.60
C SER A 57 -0.31 14.22 16.78
N GLY A 58 -0.18 14.13 15.46
CA GLY A 58 -1.28 13.85 14.54
C GLY A 58 -1.69 12.38 14.48
N LEU A 59 -0.90 11.44 15.01
CA LEU A 59 -1.05 10.01 14.73
C LEU A 59 -1.42 9.22 15.97
N GLY A 60 -2.66 8.75 16.12
CA GLY A 60 -3.04 7.79 17.19
C GLY A 60 -2.53 8.13 18.59
N ARG A 61 -2.38 7.12 19.45
CA ARG A 61 -1.76 7.26 20.79
C ARG A 61 -0.38 6.59 20.83
N PRO A 62 0.54 6.97 21.74
CA PRO A 62 1.77 6.21 21.94
C PRO A 62 1.45 4.74 22.22
N GLY A 63 2.11 3.85 21.48
CA GLY A 63 2.01 2.41 21.66
C GLY A 63 3.01 1.88 22.69
N LYS A 64 2.90 0.59 23.01
CA LYS A 64 3.78 -0.09 23.99
C LYS A 64 5.12 -0.49 23.39
N GLU A 65 5.17 -0.71 22.09
CA GLU A 65 6.32 -1.19 21.33
C GLU A 65 7.08 -0.04 20.63
N GLY A 66 6.80 1.21 21.03
CA GLY A 66 7.42 2.41 20.47
C GLY A 66 6.77 2.92 19.18
N GLY A 67 5.66 2.31 18.75
CA GLY A 67 4.85 2.75 17.64
C GLY A 67 3.69 3.67 18.04
N ARG A 68 2.67 3.75 17.18
CA ARG A 68 1.41 4.43 17.43
C ARG A 68 0.26 3.43 17.42
N ALA A 69 -0.55 3.44 18.46
CA ALA A 69 -1.75 2.63 18.57
C ALA A 69 -2.94 3.35 17.93
N GLU A 70 -3.67 2.62 17.08
CA GLU A 70 -4.93 3.07 16.50
C GLU A 70 -6.01 3.11 17.62
N PRO A 71 -6.68 4.25 17.88
CA PRO A 71 -7.56 4.40 19.04
C PRO A 71 -8.75 3.45 19.14
N ALA A 72 -9.35 3.03 18.01
CA ALA A 72 -10.58 2.25 18.00
C ALA A 72 -10.36 0.74 18.18
N THR A 73 -9.17 0.25 17.83
CA THR A 73 -8.82 -1.18 17.81
C THR A 73 -7.67 -1.53 18.76
N GLY A 74 -6.83 -0.56 19.11
CA GLY A 74 -5.65 -0.75 19.94
C GLY A 74 -4.46 -1.38 19.22
N TYR A 75 -4.59 -1.73 17.93
CA TYR A 75 -3.47 -2.28 17.15
C TYR A 75 -2.37 -1.24 16.97
N GLU A 76 -1.13 -1.70 17.13
CA GLU A 76 0.04 -0.85 17.09
C GLU A 76 0.75 -0.88 15.73
N PHE A 77 1.19 0.29 15.31
CA PHE A 77 1.89 0.53 14.05
C PHE A 77 3.26 1.12 14.33
N PRO A 78 4.36 0.49 13.87
CA PRO A 78 5.70 1.04 14.05
C PRO A 78 5.82 2.40 13.35
N LEU A 79 6.74 3.24 13.81
CA LEU A 79 6.97 4.57 13.22
C LEU A 79 7.58 4.52 11.82
N GLU A 80 8.28 3.44 11.49
CA GLU A 80 8.86 3.18 10.17
C GLU A 80 8.52 1.76 9.74
N TYR A 81 8.44 1.52 8.44
CA TYR A 81 8.14 0.21 7.91
C TYR A 81 9.01 -0.13 6.68
N CYS A 82 10.08 -0.88 6.92
CA CYS A 82 11.06 -1.23 5.90
C CYS A 82 10.63 -2.46 5.09
N TYR A 83 9.85 -2.29 4.01
CA TYR A 83 9.44 -3.44 3.19
C TYR A 83 10.61 -4.02 2.37
N LEU A 84 11.34 -3.17 1.63
CA LEU A 84 12.46 -3.58 0.78
C LEU A 84 13.84 -3.56 1.47
N ARG A 85 13.90 -3.34 2.79
CA ARG A 85 15.17 -3.13 3.54
C ARG A 85 16.13 -2.15 2.86
N THR A 86 15.59 -1.05 2.35
CA THR A 86 16.35 0.06 1.77
C THR A 86 17.05 0.86 2.89
N LYS A 87 17.99 1.74 2.52
CA LYS A 87 18.71 2.60 3.48
C LYS A 87 17.79 3.60 4.20
N GLN A 88 16.61 3.89 3.65
CA GLN A 88 15.65 4.85 4.18
C GLN A 88 14.27 4.18 4.17
N CYS A 89 13.68 3.96 5.34
CA CYS A 89 12.38 3.30 5.43
C CYS A 89 11.27 4.35 5.39
N PRO A 90 10.12 4.04 4.76
CA PRO A 90 8.97 4.93 4.79
C PRO A 90 8.45 5.06 6.22
N SER A 91 8.11 6.29 6.60
CA SER A 91 7.62 6.65 7.93
C SER A 91 6.10 6.61 7.98
N LEU A 92 5.54 6.28 9.14
CA LEU A 92 4.09 6.30 9.37
C LEU A 92 3.59 7.73 9.18
N ALA A 93 2.71 7.93 8.20
CA ALA A 93 2.11 9.21 7.89
C ALA A 93 0.62 9.21 8.14
N GLY A 94 -0.09 8.09 7.90
CA GLY A 94 -1.52 7.97 8.17
C GLY A 94 -1.83 6.82 9.10
N LEU A 95 -2.81 7.00 9.98
CA LEU A 95 -3.29 5.97 10.90
C LEU A 95 -4.80 6.09 11.08
N GLY A 96 -5.52 4.99 10.99
CA GLY A 96 -6.96 5.00 11.21
C GLY A 96 -7.57 3.61 11.15
N VAL A 97 -8.91 3.57 11.13
CA VAL A 97 -9.69 2.34 11.10
C VAL A 97 -10.65 2.37 9.92
N ARG A 98 -10.91 1.19 9.34
CA ARG A 98 -12.04 0.98 8.43
C ARG A 98 -13.17 0.35 9.21
N SER A 99 -14.30 1.05 9.31
CA SER A 99 -15.49 0.54 10.03
C SER A 99 -16.69 0.40 9.11
N LYS A 100 -17.41 -0.72 9.19
CA LYS A 100 -18.63 -0.98 8.43
C LYS A 100 -19.82 -0.97 9.38
N ARG A 101 -20.82 -0.14 9.07
CA ARG A 101 -22.08 -0.11 9.80
C ARG A 101 -22.89 -1.36 9.48
N ILE A 102 -23.26 -2.12 10.50
CA ILE A 102 -24.17 -3.26 10.39
C ILE A 102 -25.41 -2.97 11.23
N VAL A 103 -26.52 -2.68 10.55
CA VAL A 103 -27.83 -2.37 11.13
C VAL A 103 -27.75 -1.18 12.10
N ILE A 104 -27.45 -1.43 13.39
CA ILE A 104 -27.40 -0.41 14.46
C ILE A 104 -25.96 -0.18 14.98
N LYS A 105 -25.00 -1.07 14.70
CA LYS A 105 -23.65 -1.01 15.27
C LYS A 105 -22.56 -0.96 14.21
N ASP A 106 -21.51 -0.18 14.46
CA ASP A 106 -20.31 -0.17 13.65
C ASP A 106 -19.35 -1.30 14.04
N ILE A 107 -18.85 -2.01 13.03
CA ILE A 107 -17.85 -3.05 13.19
C ILE A 107 -16.54 -2.58 12.57
N ASN A 108 -15.47 -2.58 13.36
CA ASN A 108 -14.12 -2.31 12.89
C ASN A 108 -13.63 -3.50 12.07
N VAL A 109 -13.46 -3.31 10.76
CA VAL A 109 -13.04 -4.34 9.81
C VAL A 109 -11.54 -4.58 9.95
N TYR A 110 -10.76 -3.50 9.90
CA TYR A 110 -9.32 -3.51 10.13
C TYR A 110 -8.83 -2.13 10.57
N ALA A 111 -7.74 -2.11 11.34
CA ALA A 111 -6.90 -0.94 11.52
C ALA A 111 -5.97 -0.80 10.32
N LEU A 112 -5.56 0.41 9.99
CA LEU A 112 -4.64 0.68 8.89
C LEU A 112 -3.60 1.74 9.21
N GLY A 113 -2.40 1.54 8.69
CA GLY A 113 -1.31 2.50 8.68
C GLY A 113 -0.82 2.73 7.26
N ILE A 114 -0.63 3.99 6.90
CA ILE A 114 -0.08 4.42 5.61
C ILE A 114 1.30 5.01 5.86
N TYR A 115 2.29 4.44 5.21
CA TYR A 115 3.69 4.81 5.30
C TYR A 115 4.13 5.48 4.01
N VAL A 116 4.97 6.49 4.12
CA VAL A 116 5.52 7.22 2.97
C VAL A 116 7.01 7.51 3.17
N ASP A 117 7.81 7.40 2.11
CA ASP A 117 9.16 7.98 2.12
C ASP A 117 9.04 9.50 2.17
N ALA A 118 9.16 10.06 3.38
CA ALA A 118 9.04 11.50 3.62
C ALA A 118 10.11 12.31 2.88
N THR A 119 11.31 11.76 2.66
CA THR A 119 12.39 12.47 1.95
C THR A 119 12.09 12.56 0.46
N ALA A 120 11.66 11.45 -0.15
CA ALA A 120 11.24 11.46 -1.54
C ALA A 120 9.96 12.28 -1.75
N ALA A 121 9.02 12.24 -0.80
CA ALA A 121 7.80 13.03 -0.86
C ALA A 121 8.09 14.53 -0.79
N ARG A 122 9.01 14.98 0.07
CA ARG A 122 9.47 16.39 0.12
C ARG A 122 9.98 16.86 -1.23
N SER A 123 10.80 16.04 -1.87
CA SER A 123 11.37 16.36 -3.19
C SER A 123 10.29 16.41 -4.28
N SER A 124 9.35 15.44 -4.26
CA SER A 124 8.32 15.30 -5.29
C SER A 124 7.17 16.32 -5.14
N LEU A 125 6.95 16.83 -3.93
CA LEU A 125 5.85 17.75 -3.58
C LEU A 125 6.33 19.19 -3.34
N ALA A 126 7.45 19.60 -3.93
CA ALA A 126 8.04 20.92 -3.74
C ALA A 126 7.07 22.08 -4.04
N ALA A 127 6.15 21.90 -4.99
CA ALA A 127 5.10 22.87 -5.32
C ALA A 127 4.15 23.18 -4.14
N PHE A 128 3.98 22.23 -3.22
CA PHE A 128 3.11 22.36 -2.03
C PHE A 128 3.85 22.96 -0.83
N LYS A 129 5.19 23.02 -0.83
CA LYS A 129 6.01 23.41 0.33
C LYS A 129 5.67 24.80 0.89
N LYS A 130 5.25 25.76 0.06
CA LYS A 130 4.94 27.13 0.50
C LYS A 130 3.49 27.33 0.96
N ARG A 131 2.60 26.35 0.75
CA ARG A 131 1.18 26.48 1.10
C ARG A 131 0.93 26.22 2.58
N PRO A 132 -0.08 26.85 3.22
CA PRO A 132 -0.45 26.55 4.60
C PRO A 132 -0.83 25.08 4.77
N ALA A 133 -0.46 24.46 5.91
CA ALA A 133 -0.72 23.04 6.16
C ALA A 133 -2.22 22.72 6.12
N GLU A 134 -3.04 23.59 6.72
CA GLU A 134 -4.50 23.44 6.74
C GLU A 134 -5.13 23.43 5.35
N ASP A 135 -4.54 24.17 4.40
CA ASP A 135 -5.02 24.19 3.02
C ASP A 135 -4.62 22.91 2.27
N LEU A 136 -3.44 22.36 2.57
CA LEU A 136 -3.01 21.07 2.01
C LEU A 136 -3.89 19.92 2.50
N GLU A 137 -4.26 19.92 3.77
CA GLU A 137 -5.12 18.88 4.36
C GLU A 137 -6.49 18.78 3.65
N ARG A 138 -6.99 19.91 3.11
CA ARG A 138 -8.28 20.00 2.40
C ARG A 138 -8.17 19.85 0.88
N ASP A 139 -6.96 19.81 0.33
CA ASP A 139 -6.74 19.83 -1.11
C ASP A 139 -6.54 18.42 -1.67
N GLN A 140 -7.48 17.94 -2.49
CA GLN A 140 -7.35 16.63 -3.13
C GLN A 140 -6.10 16.53 -4.02
N ALA A 141 -5.69 17.62 -4.68
CA ALA A 141 -4.52 17.61 -5.56
C ALA A 141 -3.22 17.33 -4.79
N PHE A 142 -3.18 17.63 -3.49
CA PHE A 142 -2.05 17.27 -2.61
C PHE A 142 -1.92 15.75 -2.44
N TYR A 143 -3.04 15.07 -2.19
CA TYR A 143 -3.08 13.61 -2.08
C TYR A 143 -2.83 12.92 -3.43
N ASP A 144 -3.42 13.45 -4.51
CA ASP A 144 -3.24 12.90 -5.85
C ASP A 144 -1.77 13.01 -6.30
N ALA A 145 -1.08 14.11 -5.94
CA ALA A 145 0.32 14.29 -6.23
C ALA A 145 1.20 13.25 -5.54
N VAL A 146 0.95 12.91 -4.27
CA VAL A 146 1.71 11.84 -3.61
C VAL A 146 1.37 10.49 -4.23
N VAL A 147 0.09 10.17 -4.44
CA VAL A 147 -0.36 8.89 -5.04
C VAL A 147 0.27 8.65 -6.41
N SER A 148 0.35 9.69 -7.25
CA SER A 148 0.91 9.62 -8.60
C SER A 148 2.44 9.70 -8.67
N SER A 149 3.13 10.10 -7.60
CA SER A 149 4.60 10.25 -7.59
C SER A 149 5.32 8.90 -7.66
N PRO A 150 6.05 8.59 -8.75
CA PRO A 150 6.70 7.29 -8.95
C PRO A 150 7.95 7.10 -8.08
N ASN A 151 8.56 8.18 -7.60
CA ASN A 151 9.77 8.09 -6.79
C ASN A 151 9.48 8.06 -5.28
N VAL A 152 8.21 8.05 -4.89
CA VAL A 152 7.79 8.07 -3.48
C VAL A 152 7.34 6.67 -3.11
N GLU A 153 8.10 5.98 -2.28
CA GLU A 153 7.66 4.72 -1.70
C GLU A 153 6.43 4.94 -0.82
N LYS A 154 5.42 4.10 -1.02
CA LYS A 154 4.17 4.08 -0.26
C LYS A 154 3.93 2.66 0.21
N THR A 155 3.61 2.51 1.48
CA THR A 155 3.24 1.21 2.04
C THR A 155 1.95 1.33 2.84
N LEU A 156 0.98 0.47 2.54
CA LEU A 156 -0.25 0.32 3.29
C LEU A 156 -0.16 -0.96 4.12
N ARG A 157 -0.25 -0.84 5.44
CA ARG A 157 -0.34 -1.98 6.38
C ARG A 157 -1.75 -2.02 6.95
N LEU A 158 -2.39 -3.18 6.86
CA LEU A 158 -3.73 -3.46 7.39
C LEU A 158 -3.61 -4.52 8.47
N VAL A 159 -4.35 -4.37 9.57
CA VAL A 159 -4.43 -5.36 10.66
C VAL A 159 -5.89 -5.73 10.86
N ILE A 160 -6.26 -6.97 10.53
CA ILE A 160 -7.64 -7.46 10.59
C ILE A 160 -8.16 -7.38 12.02
N SER A 161 -9.25 -6.64 12.24
CA SER A 161 -9.75 -6.33 13.58
C SER A 161 -11.03 -7.07 13.95
N SER A 162 -11.64 -7.79 13.01
CA SER A 162 -12.88 -8.51 13.25
C SER A 162 -12.79 -9.94 12.73
N ARG A 163 -13.19 -10.89 13.58
CA ARG A 163 -13.32 -12.32 13.23
C ARG A 163 -14.38 -12.59 12.16
N LEU A 164 -15.24 -11.62 11.87
CA LEU A 164 -16.28 -11.73 10.84
C LEU A 164 -15.73 -11.49 9.42
N VAL A 165 -14.49 -10.99 9.33
CA VAL A 165 -13.79 -10.70 8.08
C VAL A 165 -12.96 -11.93 7.71
N ASP A 166 -13.50 -12.73 6.81
CA ASP A 166 -12.76 -13.82 6.17
C ASP A 166 -12.03 -13.30 4.92
N ASN A 167 -11.16 -14.15 4.37
CA ASN A 167 -10.38 -13.87 3.17
C ASN A 167 -11.25 -13.43 2.00
N LYS A 168 -12.36 -14.15 1.75
CA LYS A 168 -13.27 -13.87 0.65
C LYS A 168 -13.88 -12.46 0.77
N LYS A 169 -14.46 -12.13 1.92
CA LYS A 169 -15.05 -10.80 2.16
C LYS A 169 -14.01 -9.68 2.08
N PHE A 170 -12.80 -9.93 2.56
CA PHE A 170 -11.72 -8.95 2.48
C PHE A 170 -11.34 -8.66 1.03
N VAL A 171 -11.11 -9.71 0.23
CA VAL A 171 -10.74 -9.58 -1.18
C VAL A 171 -11.89 -8.95 -1.97
N GLU A 172 -13.13 -9.45 -1.83
CA GLU A 172 -14.32 -8.89 -2.51
C GLU A 172 -14.49 -7.39 -2.21
N ALA A 173 -14.31 -6.95 -0.96
CA ALA A 173 -14.43 -5.54 -0.60
C ALA A 173 -13.37 -4.64 -1.27
N LEU A 174 -12.16 -5.15 -1.50
CA LEU A 174 -11.13 -4.42 -2.26
C LEU A 174 -11.42 -4.48 -3.77
N GLU A 175 -11.88 -5.62 -4.29
CA GLU A 175 -12.24 -5.76 -5.70
C GLU A 175 -13.38 -4.82 -6.11
N GLU A 176 -14.40 -4.66 -5.28
CA GLU A 176 -15.50 -3.70 -5.48
C GLU A 176 -14.97 -2.27 -5.73
N GLN A 177 -13.86 -1.91 -5.10
CA GLN A 177 -13.24 -0.60 -5.25
C GLN A 177 -12.23 -0.54 -6.41
N LEU A 178 -11.49 -1.62 -6.65
CA LEU A 178 -10.41 -1.67 -7.63
C LEU A 178 -10.93 -1.92 -9.05
N VAL A 179 -11.90 -2.81 -9.24
CA VAL A 179 -12.39 -3.20 -10.56
C VAL A 179 -12.85 -2.01 -11.41
N PRO A 180 -13.67 -1.06 -10.90
CA PRO A 180 -14.08 0.11 -11.68
C PRO A 180 -12.90 0.98 -12.10
N ARG A 181 -11.91 1.16 -11.21
CA ARG A 181 -10.72 1.98 -11.44
C ARG A 181 -9.79 1.34 -12.48
N LEU A 182 -9.54 0.04 -12.36
CA LEU A 182 -8.73 -0.73 -13.31
C LEU A 182 -9.35 -0.78 -14.71
N LYS A 183 -10.67 -0.97 -14.79
CA LYS A 183 -11.40 -0.90 -16.07
C LYS A 183 -11.24 0.46 -16.73
N LYS A 184 -11.43 1.55 -15.96
CA LYS A 184 -11.25 2.93 -16.46
C LYS A 184 -9.82 3.19 -16.92
N ALA A 185 -8.83 2.60 -16.26
CA ALA A 185 -7.41 2.75 -16.58
C ALA A 185 -6.92 1.82 -17.71
N GLY A 186 -7.77 0.93 -18.23
CA GLY A 186 -7.38 -0.01 -19.30
C GLY A 186 -6.54 -1.21 -18.84
N GLU A 187 -6.48 -1.48 -17.52
CA GLU A 187 -5.73 -2.61 -16.94
C GLU A 187 -6.66 -3.60 -16.18
N PRO A 188 -7.80 -4.05 -16.75
CA PRO A 188 -8.76 -4.88 -16.03
C PRO A 188 -8.17 -6.23 -15.56
N GLY A 189 -7.19 -6.78 -16.29
CA GLY A 189 -6.54 -8.06 -15.95
C GLY A 189 -5.70 -8.03 -14.66
N ALA A 190 -5.35 -6.84 -14.15
CA ALA A 190 -4.59 -6.71 -12.91
C ALA A 190 -5.38 -7.23 -11.69
N ILE A 191 -6.72 -7.28 -11.77
CA ILE A 191 -7.54 -7.76 -10.66
C ILE A 191 -7.36 -9.26 -10.40
N ASP A 192 -7.15 -10.06 -11.45
CA ASP A 192 -6.95 -11.50 -11.30
C ASP A 192 -5.60 -11.78 -10.63
N ALA A 193 -4.56 -11.05 -11.03
CA ALA A 193 -3.25 -11.12 -10.38
C ALA A 193 -3.30 -10.69 -8.91
N PHE A 194 -4.14 -9.70 -8.58
CA PHE A 194 -4.42 -9.27 -7.21
C PHE A 194 -5.11 -10.37 -6.40
N ARG A 195 -6.21 -10.94 -6.92
CA ARG A 195 -6.97 -12.01 -6.26
C ARG A 195 -6.08 -13.21 -5.92
N ASN A 196 -5.25 -13.63 -6.87
CA ASN A 196 -4.38 -14.79 -6.72
C ASN A 196 -3.35 -14.64 -5.58
N GLN A 197 -3.05 -13.42 -5.10
CA GLN A 197 -2.18 -13.23 -3.93
C GLN A 197 -2.81 -13.74 -2.62
N PHE A 198 -4.13 -13.90 -2.62
CA PHE A 198 -4.94 -14.25 -1.46
C PHE A 198 -5.40 -15.71 -1.45
N ASP A 199 -5.05 -16.49 -2.48
CA ASP A 199 -5.44 -17.88 -2.62
C ASP A 199 -4.97 -18.73 -1.44
N ARG A 200 -5.88 -19.53 -0.89
CA ARG A 200 -5.63 -20.49 0.20
C ARG A 200 -5.13 -19.85 1.51
N ILE A 201 -5.36 -18.56 1.72
CA ILE A 201 -5.03 -17.90 2.98
C ILE A 201 -6.24 -17.91 3.91
N SER A 202 -6.05 -18.44 5.12
CA SER A 202 -7.05 -18.37 6.18
C SER A 202 -6.85 -17.10 7.00
N PHE A 203 -7.85 -16.21 7.01
CA PHE A 203 -7.79 -14.95 7.74
C PHE A 203 -8.15 -15.15 9.21
N SER A 204 -7.42 -14.45 10.08
CA SER A 204 -7.71 -14.38 11.51
C SER A 204 -7.63 -12.93 11.99
N GLU A 205 -8.30 -12.65 13.10
CA GLU A 205 -8.08 -11.41 13.84
C GLU A 205 -6.59 -11.24 14.17
N GLY A 206 -6.08 -10.02 14.06
CA GLY A 206 -4.67 -9.68 14.22
C GLY A 206 -3.80 -9.96 12.99
N MET A 207 -4.33 -10.61 11.95
CA MET A 207 -3.55 -10.89 10.73
C MET A 207 -3.17 -9.59 10.02
N GLU A 208 -1.92 -9.52 9.56
CA GLU A 208 -1.42 -8.41 8.78
C GLU A 208 -1.49 -8.67 7.28
N VAL A 209 -1.96 -7.67 6.54
CA VAL A 209 -1.87 -7.59 5.08
C VAL A 209 -1.16 -6.30 4.73
N VAL A 210 -0.12 -6.38 3.90
CA VAL A 210 0.70 -5.24 3.54
C VAL A 210 0.86 -5.15 2.03
N PHE A 211 0.67 -3.94 1.52
CA PHE A 211 0.86 -3.58 0.14
C PHE A 211 1.91 -2.48 0.04
N SER A 212 2.93 -2.66 -0.80
CA SER A 212 4.00 -1.68 -0.96
C SER A 212 4.24 -1.39 -2.43
N SER A 213 4.40 -0.12 -2.78
CA SER A 213 4.81 0.31 -4.12
C SER A 213 5.92 1.35 -4.01
N THR A 214 7.03 1.10 -4.69
CA THR A 214 8.23 1.96 -4.67
C THR A 214 8.42 2.77 -5.93
N ASP A 215 7.78 2.35 -7.03
CA ASP A 215 7.97 2.91 -8.37
C ASP A 215 6.65 3.31 -9.05
N ASN A 216 5.50 3.15 -8.37
CA ASN A 216 4.15 3.26 -8.92
C ASN A 216 3.90 2.37 -10.15
N LYS A 217 4.66 1.30 -10.33
CA LYS A 217 4.47 0.31 -11.41
C LYS A 217 4.23 -1.07 -10.84
N ASN A 218 4.91 -1.39 -9.74
CA ASN A 218 4.86 -2.68 -9.09
C ASN A 218 4.20 -2.57 -7.73
N LEU A 219 3.24 -3.46 -7.47
CA LEU A 219 2.60 -3.62 -6.18
C LEU A 219 3.07 -4.92 -5.54
N ALA A 220 3.84 -4.82 -4.47
CA ALA A 220 4.33 -5.95 -3.71
C ALA A 220 3.36 -6.26 -2.56
N VAL A 221 3.05 -7.55 -2.35
CA VAL A 221 2.06 -8.00 -1.35
C VAL A 221 2.69 -8.92 -0.33
N LYS A 222 2.45 -8.66 0.95
CA LYS A 222 2.83 -9.52 2.08
C LYS A 222 1.61 -9.82 2.95
N VAL A 223 1.43 -11.08 3.31
CA VAL A 223 0.30 -11.53 4.14
C VAL A 223 0.83 -12.41 5.26
N ALA A 224 0.41 -12.15 6.50
CA ALA A 224 0.88 -12.86 7.69
C ALA A 224 2.42 -12.93 7.81
N GLY A 225 3.10 -11.86 7.41
CA GLY A 225 4.57 -11.77 7.41
C GLY A 225 5.27 -12.45 6.23
N GLU A 226 4.55 -13.15 5.36
CA GLU A 226 5.12 -13.86 4.21
C GLU A 226 4.93 -13.09 2.90
N GLN A 227 6.01 -12.96 2.12
CA GLN A 227 5.98 -12.35 0.79
C GLN A 227 5.17 -13.22 -0.17
N LYS A 228 4.08 -12.68 -0.75
CA LYS A 228 3.23 -13.42 -1.68
C LYS A 228 3.63 -13.23 -3.14
N GLY A 229 3.81 -11.98 -3.55
CA GLY A 229 4.17 -11.70 -4.94
C GLY A 229 4.30 -10.21 -5.23
N VAL A 230 4.57 -9.91 -6.51
CA VAL A 230 4.66 -8.55 -7.05
C VAL A 230 3.82 -8.51 -8.32
N ILE A 231 2.95 -7.51 -8.42
CA ILE A 231 2.02 -7.33 -9.56
C ILE A 231 2.50 -6.11 -10.35
N CYS A 232 2.81 -6.27 -11.64
CA CYS A 232 3.11 -5.14 -12.53
C CYS A 232 1.80 -4.52 -13.03
N SER A 233 1.37 -3.42 -12.40
CA SER A 233 0.19 -2.65 -12.79
C SER A 233 0.25 -1.26 -12.14
N PRO A 234 0.63 -0.21 -12.90
CA PRO A 234 0.57 1.17 -12.44
C PRO A 234 -0.84 1.59 -12.01
N ALA A 235 -1.86 1.11 -12.72
CA ALA A 235 -3.24 1.38 -12.37
C ALA A 235 -3.61 0.77 -11.01
N LEU A 236 -3.17 -0.46 -10.71
CA LEU A 236 -3.43 -1.11 -9.42
C LEU A 236 -2.71 -0.39 -8.28
N CYS A 237 -1.46 0.04 -8.48
CA CYS A 237 -0.71 0.80 -7.49
C CYS A 237 -1.45 2.09 -7.11
N SER A 238 -1.75 2.92 -8.10
CA SER A 238 -2.45 4.20 -7.87
C SER A 238 -3.86 3.99 -7.31
N SER A 239 -4.63 3.03 -7.86
CA SER A 239 -5.99 2.74 -7.42
C SER A 239 -6.05 2.25 -5.98
N LEU A 240 -5.09 1.44 -5.54
CA LEU A 240 -5.07 0.96 -4.16
C LEU A 240 -4.89 2.09 -3.16
N PHE A 241 -3.95 3.01 -3.39
CA PHE A 241 -3.74 4.15 -2.48
C PHE A 241 -4.88 5.18 -2.59
N ASP A 242 -5.48 5.33 -3.77
CA ASP A 242 -6.67 6.18 -3.98
C ASP A 242 -7.87 5.74 -3.12
N ILE A 243 -8.04 4.44 -2.82
CA ILE A 243 -9.08 3.97 -1.89
C ILE A 243 -8.98 4.63 -0.50
N TYR A 244 -7.78 5.03 -0.10
CA TYR A 244 -7.52 5.61 1.23
C TYR A 244 -7.24 7.11 1.20
N LEU A 245 -6.69 7.64 0.10
CA LEU A 245 -6.25 9.03 -0.03
C LEU A 245 -7.07 9.83 -1.06
N GLY A 246 -7.91 9.15 -1.85
CA GLY A 246 -8.80 9.73 -2.85
C GLY A 246 -9.93 10.56 -2.25
N SER A 247 -10.81 11.10 -3.11
CA SER A 247 -11.88 12.02 -2.71
C SER A 247 -12.94 11.40 -1.79
N ASP A 248 -13.19 10.09 -1.91
CA ASP A 248 -14.09 9.32 -1.05
C ASP A 248 -13.33 8.18 -0.35
N PRO A 249 -12.56 8.49 0.70
CA PRO A 249 -11.69 7.51 1.34
C PRO A 249 -12.47 6.57 2.25
N VAL A 250 -12.08 5.30 2.26
CA VAL A 250 -12.70 4.28 3.13
C VAL A 250 -12.40 4.50 4.62
N SER A 251 -11.42 5.34 4.95
CA SER A 251 -11.10 5.81 6.29
C SER A 251 -10.73 7.29 6.26
N LYS A 252 -11.67 8.15 6.68
CA LYS A 252 -11.47 9.60 6.74
C LYS A 252 -10.37 9.97 7.74
N ASP A 253 -10.30 9.25 8.85
CA ASP A 253 -9.29 9.49 9.89
C ASP A 253 -7.88 9.17 9.39
N ALA A 254 -7.70 8.07 8.66
CA ALA A 254 -6.41 7.74 8.07
C ALA A 254 -5.96 8.80 7.04
N LYS A 255 -6.89 9.30 6.21
CA LYS A 255 -6.59 10.39 5.28
C LYS A 255 -6.24 11.69 5.98
N ALA A 256 -7.00 12.07 7.02
CA ALA A 256 -6.79 13.30 7.76
C ALA A 256 -5.43 13.30 8.49
N THR A 257 -5.12 12.20 9.17
CA THR A 257 -3.81 12.04 9.83
C THR A 257 -2.67 12.03 8.80
N PHE A 258 -2.86 11.35 7.67
CA PHE A 258 -1.93 11.38 6.54
C PHE A 258 -1.66 12.80 6.03
N GLY A 259 -2.71 13.57 5.74
CA GLY A 259 -2.60 14.93 5.24
C GLY A 259 -1.80 15.82 6.20
N ARG A 260 -2.14 15.76 7.49
CA ARG A 260 -1.46 16.54 8.54
C ARG A 260 0.01 16.17 8.66
N SER A 261 0.32 14.88 8.79
CA SER A 261 1.70 14.40 8.96
C SER A 261 2.55 14.68 7.73
N LEU A 262 2.01 14.51 6.53
CA LEU A 262 2.73 14.83 5.29
C LEU A 262 2.94 16.35 5.15
N ALA A 263 1.91 17.15 5.41
CA ALA A 263 2.02 18.61 5.37
C ALA A 263 3.08 19.12 6.37
N ALA A 264 3.09 18.60 7.60
CA ALA A 264 4.12 18.89 8.60
C ALA A 264 5.50 18.45 8.10
N ALA A 265 5.63 17.25 7.54
CA ALA A 265 6.88 16.76 6.99
C ALA A 265 7.41 17.65 5.84
N LEU A 266 6.56 18.30 5.05
CA LEU A 266 7.02 19.24 4.02
C LEU A 266 7.65 20.53 4.58
N LYS A 267 7.35 20.87 5.83
CA LYS A 267 7.83 22.10 6.51
C LYS A 267 9.12 21.91 7.28
N GLU A 268 9.51 20.67 7.56
CA GLU A 268 10.78 20.39 8.20
C GLU A 268 11.91 20.69 7.23
N ASP A 269 12.70 21.72 7.54
CA ASP A 269 14.00 21.95 6.91
C ASP A 269 15.01 20.96 7.52
N LYS A 270 15.79 20.29 6.67
CA LYS A 270 16.97 19.53 7.09
C LYS A 270 18.20 20.43 6.98
#